data_AF-A0A7Y3FY19-F1
#
_entry.id   AF-A0A7Y3FY19-F1
#
_cell.length_a   1.000
_cell.length_b   1.000
_cell.length_c   1.000
_cell.angle_alpha   90.00
_cell.angle_beta   90.00
_cell.angle_gamma   90.00
#
_symmetry.space_group_name_H-M   'P 1'
#
loop_
_entity.id
_entity.type
_entity.pdbx_description
1 polymer ?
#
loop_
_entity_poly.entity_id
_entity_poly.type
_entity_poly.pdbx_seq_one_letter_code
_entity_poly.pdbx_strand_id
1 'polypeptide(L)'
;SKPGVTAEQARGNIDIGGPCMIRASAKNFIRVASVVDPVDYEMILSQMKANNQSTSLKLRYELAQKAFEHTAVYDRTIADFLGATSYVDVERCYKG
;
A
#
# COMPACT_ATOMS: atom_id res chain seq x y z
N SER A 1 2.06 -15.22 7.31
CA SER A 1 0.59 -15.35 7.18
C SER A 1 0.03 -15.91 8.48
N LYS A 2 -1.12 -15.43 8.97
CA LYS A 2 -1.79 -16.03 10.13
C LYS A 2 -2.34 -17.40 9.72
N PRO A 3 -2.08 -18.49 10.46
CA PRO A 3 -2.65 -19.80 10.16
C PRO A 3 -4.18 -19.76 10.30
N GLY A 4 -4.90 -20.42 9.40
CA GLY A 4 -6.37 -20.59 9.51
C GLY A 4 -7.22 -19.43 9.01
N VAL A 5 -6.66 -18.46 8.27
CA VAL A 5 -7.45 -17.40 7.62
C VAL A 5 -8.29 -17.99 6.50
N THR A 6 -9.60 -17.78 6.55
CA THR A 6 -10.53 -18.23 5.49
C THR A 6 -10.48 -17.32 4.27
N ALA A 7 -10.93 -17.81 3.11
CA ALA A 7 -11.03 -17.00 1.90
C ALA A 7 -11.89 -15.74 2.11
N GLU A 8 -12.98 -15.85 2.87
CA GLU A 8 -13.87 -14.73 3.18
C GLU A 8 -13.21 -13.69 4.10
N GLN A 9 -12.47 -14.13 5.12
CA GLN A 9 -11.70 -13.23 5.98
C GLN A 9 -10.60 -12.51 5.21
N ALA A 10 -9.91 -13.21 4.31
CA ALA A 10 -8.90 -12.58 3.46
C ALA A 10 -9.54 -11.54 2.53
N ARG A 11 -10.63 -11.90 1.83
CA ARG A 11 -11.39 -10.99 0.96
C ARG A 11 -11.83 -9.73 1.69
N GLY A 12 -12.37 -9.87 2.90
CA GLY A 12 -12.84 -8.74 3.71
C GLY A 12 -11.74 -7.78 4.19
N ASN A 13 -10.49 -8.24 4.25
CA ASN A 13 -9.34 -7.42 4.65
C ASN A 13 -8.59 -6.79 3.45
N ILE A 14 -9.05 -7.02 2.22
CA ILE A 14 -8.49 -6.34 1.04
C ILE A 14 -9.00 -4.89 1.01
N ASP A 15 -8.08 -3.94 1.16
CA ASP A 15 -8.35 -2.52 1.04
C ASP A 15 -8.26 -2.08 -0.43
N ILE A 16 -9.34 -1.46 -0.91
CA ILE A 16 -9.43 -0.90 -2.26
C ILE A 16 -9.14 0.60 -2.23
N GLY A 17 -9.56 1.30 -1.17
CA GLY A 17 -9.49 2.75 -1.06
C GLY A 17 -8.07 3.23 -0.81
N GLY A 18 -7.36 2.60 0.12
CA GLY A 18 -5.98 2.93 0.48
C GLY A 18 -5.05 2.90 -0.74
N PRO A 19 -4.87 1.76 -1.42
CA PRO A 19 -4.04 1.68 -2.63
C PRO A 19 -4.48 2.65 -3.74
N CYS A 20 -5.78 2.91 -3.90
CA CYS A 20 -6.27 3.90 -4.86
C CYS A 20 -5.75 5.31 -4.56
N MET A 21 -5.92 5.78 -3.32
CA MET A 21 -5.45 7.11 -2.89
C MET A 21 -3.92 7.22 -2.92
N ILE A 22 -3.20 6.18 -2.50
CA ILE A 22 -1.73 6.14 -2.54
C ILE A 22 -1.22 6.20 -3.98
N ARG A 23 -1.78 5.41 -4.91
CA ARG A 23 -1.37 5.46 -6.33
C ARG A 23 -1.71 6.80 -6.98
N ALA A 24 -2.87 7.38 -6.66
CA ALA A 24 -3.27 8.69 -7.19
C ALA A 24 -2.32 9.80 -6.71
N SER A 25 -1.96 9.82 -5.43
CA SER A 25 -1.00 10.77 -4.87
C SER A 25 0.41 10.56 -5.43
N ALA A 26 0.89 9.32 -5.49
CA ALA A 26 2.19 8.97 -6.03
C ALA A 26 2.33 9.33 -7.52
N LYS A 27 1.29 9.10 -8.34
CA LYS A 27 1.26 9.56 -9.74
C LYS A 27 1.45 11.08 -9.85
N ASN A 28 0.91 11.83 -8.89
CA ASN A 28 0.98 13.29 -8.86
C ASN A 28 2.16 13.82 -8.03
N PHE A 29 3.30 13.10 -7.99
CA PHE A 29 4.49 13.47 -7.21
C PHE A 29 5.05 14.87 -7.53
N ILE A 30 4.72 15.43 -8.69
CA ILE A 30 5.09 16.80 -9.03
C ILE A 30 4.49 17.79 -8.02
N ARG A 31 3.35 17.46 -7.40
CA ARG A 31 2.60 18.33 -6.47
C ARG A 31 2.31 17.70 -5.10
N VAL A 32 2.30 16.37 -4.97
CA VAL A 32 1.86 15.67 -3.75
C VAL A 32 2.94 14.73 -3.23
N ALA A 33 3.15 14.69 -1.91
CA ALA A 33 4.01 13.73 -1.25
C ALA A 33 3.18 12.52 -0.77
N SER A 34 3.41 11.33 -1.33
CA SER A 34 2.69 10.10 -0.96
C SER A 34 3.47 9.30 0.09
N VAL A 35 3.05 9.36 1.35
CA VAL A 35 3.74 8.67 2.46
C VAL A 35 3.01 7.39 2.82
N VAL A 36 3.73 6.27 2.85
CA VAL A 36 3.17 4.92 3.11
C VAL A 36 3.75 4.26 4.36
N ASP A 37 4.76 4.89 4.98
CA ASP A 37 5.50 4.31 6.08
C ASP A 37 5.78 5.37 7.17
N PRO A 38 5.31 5.17 8.41
CA PRO A 38 5.53 6.10 9.50
C PRO A 38 6.99 6.42 9.81
N VAL A 39 7.94 5.52 9.48
CA VAL A 39 9.36 5.76 9.74
C VAL A 39 9.91 6.95 8.95
N ASP A 40 9.27 7.35 7.86
CA ASP A 40 9.70 8.47 7.02
C ASP A 40 9.33 9.83 7.63
N TYR A 41 8.46 9.88 8.63
CA TYR A 41 7.89 11.14 9.14
C TYR A 41 8.97 12.09 9.68
N GLU A 42 9.93 11.60 10.46
CA GLU A 42 11.01 12.44 11.00
C GLU A 42 11.91 13.04 9.91
N MET A 43 12.21 12.25 8.88
CA MET A 43 13.00 12.68 7.73
C MET A 43 12.25 13.75 6.93
N ILE A 44 10.96 13.54 6.66
CA ILE A 44 10.10 14.49 5.92
C ILE A 44 10.02 15.82 6.68
N LEU A 45 9.75 15.78 7.99
CA LEU A 45 9.67 16.97 8.83
C LEU A 45 10.99 17.74 8.83
N SER A 46 12.12 17.04 8.94
CA SER A 46 13.45 17.65 8.88
C SER A 46 13.71 18.32 7.54
N GLN A 47 13.39 17.66 6.42
CA GLN A 47 13.56 18.24 5.10
C GLN A 47 12.64 19.45 4.85
N MET A 48 11.38 19.39 5.30
CA MET A 48 10.47 20.52 5.19
C MET A 48 10.98 21.74 5.97
N LYS A 49 11.46 21.55 7.21
CA LYS A 49 12.05 22.63 8.00
C LYS A 49 13.26 23.27 7.31
N ALA A 50 14.11 22.47 6.68
CA ALA A 50 15.27 22.95 5.92
C ALA A 50 14.90 23.65 4.60
N ASN A 51 13.69 23.41 4.08
CA ASN A 51 13.23 23.90 2.78
C ASN A 51 11.98 24.80 2.92
N ASN A 52 12.02 25.78 3.84
CA ASN A 52 10.96 26.79 4.03
C ASN A 52 9.55 26.17 4.16
N GLN A 53 9.41 25.15 5.00
CA GLN A 53 8.17 24.41 5.24
C GLN A 53 7.56 23.75 4.00
N SER A 54 8.38 23.48 2.97
CA SER A 54 7.95 22.92 1.69
C SER A 54 8.64 21.59 1.39
N THR A 55 7.96 20.67 0.71
CA THR A 55 8.58 19.46 0.18
C THR A 55 9.37 19.77 -1.09
N SER A 56 10.53 19.13 -1.27
CA SER A 56 11.30 19.21 -2.52
C SER A 56 10.73 18.26 -3.57
N LEU A 57 10.99 18.52 -4.85
CA LEU A 57 10.62 17.60 -5.93
C LEU A 57 11.31 16.24 -5.75
N LYS A 58 12.57 16.23 -5.33
CA LYS A 58 13.36 15.02 -5.05
C LYS A 58 12.68 14.15 -4.00
N LEU A 59 12.32 14.74 -2.86
CA LEU A 59 11.62 14.03 -1.78
C LEU A 59 10.31 13.41 -2.26
N ARG A 60 9.49 14.18 -2.99
CA ARG A 60 8.21 13.65 -3.51
C ARG A 60 8.40 12.52 -4.50
N TYR A 61 9.44 12.59 -5.33
CA TYR A 61 9.76 11.52 -6.28
C TYR A 61 10.20 10.24 -5.57
N GLU A 62 11.07 10.33 -4.57
CA GLU A 62 11.52 9.20 -3.74
C GLU A 62 10.33 8.55 -3.00
N LEU A 63 9.45 9.38 -2.42
CA LEU A 63 8.22 8.91 -1.77
C LEU A 63 7.25 8.23 -2.74
N ALA A 64 7.15 8.72 -3.98
CA ALA A 64 6.33 8.08 -5.00
C ALA A 64 6.88 6.72 -5.44
N GLN A 65 8.20 6.57 -5.56
CA GLN A 65 8.84 5.27 -5.82
C GLN A 65 8.49 4.28 -4.69
N LYS A 66 8.68 4.69 -3.43
CA LYS A 66 8.33 3.87 -2.27
C LYS A 66 6.84 3.52 -2.22
N ALA A 67 5.96 4.46 -2.55
CA ALA A 67 4.52 4.25 -2.59
C ALA A 67 4.09 3.23 -3.64
N PHE A 68 4.63 3.31 -4.87
CA PHE A 68 4.33 2.32 -5.90
C PHE A 68 4.87 0.93 -5.54
N GLU A 69 6.09 0.84 -4.99
CA GLU A 69 6.65 -0.41 -4.48
C GLU A 69 5.75 -1.02 -3.40
N HIS A 70 5.31 -0.22 -2.42
CA HIS A 70 4.41 -0.66 -1.36
C HIS A 70 3.10 -1.25 -1.91
N THR A 71 2.49 -0.59 -2.90
CA THR A 71 1.26 -1.12 -3.53
C THR A 71 1.52 -2.36 -4.39
N ALA A 72 2.69 -2.48 -5.02
CA ALA A 72 3.07 -3.69 -5.77
C ALA A 72 3.24 -4.90 -4.84
N VAL A 73 3.90 -4.71 -3.69
CA VAL A 73 4.02 -5.75 -2.65
C VAL A 73 2.66 -6.15 -2.10
N TYR A 74 1.77 -5.17 -1.91
CA TYR A 74 0.40 -5.41 -1.47
C TYR A 74 -0.37 -6.31 -2.45
N ASP A 75 -0.40 -5.94 -3.73
CA ASP A 75 -1.06 -6.72 -4.78
C ASP A 75 -0.42 -8.10 -4.96
N ARG A 76 0.91 -8.20 -4.84
CA ARG A 76 1.62 -9.48 -4.87
C ARG A 76 1.19 -10.40 -3.75
N THR A 77 1.06 -9.87 -2.53
CA THR A 77 0.62 -10.65 -1.37
C THR A 77 -0.80 -11.20 -1.56
N ILE A 78 -1.70 -10.40 -2.15
CA ILE A 78 -3.05 -10.85 -2.51
C ILE A 78 -2.99 -11.97 -3.54
N ALA A 79 -2.21 -11.79 -4.61
CA ALA A 79 -2.05 -12.78 -5.67
C ALA A 79 -1.47 -14.10 -5.15
N ASP A 80 -0.47 -14.03 -4.26
CA ASP A 80 0.13 -15.20 -3.61
C ASP A 80 -0.88 -15.94 -2.74
N PHE A 81 -1.67 -15.21 -1.94
CA PHE A 81 -2.73 -15.82 -1.13
C PHE A 81 -3.77 -16.54 -2.00
N LEU A 82 -4.27 -15.88 -3.05
CA LEU A 82 -5.25 -16.49 -3.96
C LEU A 82 -4.67 -17.70 -4.71
N GLY A 83 -3.42 -17.62 -5.16
CA GLY A 83 -2.73 -18.72 -5.85
C GLY A 83 -2.48 -19.93 -4.95
N ALA A 84 -2.28 -19.71 -3.64
CA ALA A 84 -2.12 -20.78 -2.66
C ALA A 84 -3.46 -21.34 -2.13
N THR A 85 -4.58 -20.65 -2.36
CA THR A 85 -5.90 -21.05 -1.85
C THR A 85 -6.59 -21.99 -2.83
N SER A 86 -7.05 -23.16 -2.34
CA SER A 86 -7.74 -24.12 -3.20
C SER A 86 -9.17 -23.67 -3.52
N TYR A 87 -9.66 -24.04 -4.72
CA TYR A 87 -11.05 -23.75 -5.09
C TYR A 87 -12.06 -24.38 -4.11
N VAL A 88 -11.76 -25.56 -3.56
CA VAL A 88 -12.63 -26.25 -2.59
C VAL A 88 -12.80 -25.42 -1.32
N ASP A 89 -11.73 -24.76 -0.84
CA ASP A 89 -11.79 -23.91 0.35
C ASP A 89 -12.61 -22.64 0.10
N VAL A 90 -12.48 -22.06 -1.10
CA VAL A 90 -13.31 -20.92 -1.53
C VAL A 90 -14.78 -21.33 -1.61
N GLU A 91 -15.07 -22.46 -2.26
CA GLU A 91 -16.43 -22.96 -2.45
C GLU A 91 -17.11 -23.27 -1.10
N ARG A 92 -16.38 -23.85 -0.14
CA ARG A 92 -16.88 -24.08 1.22
C ARG A 92 -17.25 -22.78 1.93
N CYS A 93 -16.46 -21.71 1.76
CA CYS A 93 -16.76 -20.40 2.34
C CYS A 93 -17.99 -19.73 1.68
N TYR A 94 -18.30 -20.06 0.42
CA TYR A 94 -19.45 -19.49 -0.30
C TYR A 94 -20.77 -20.20 0.01
N LYS A 95 -20.72 -21.52 0.23
CA LYS A 95 -21.92 -22.34 0.47
C LYS A 95 -22.33 -22.42 1.94
N GLY A 96 -21.43 -22.08 2.87
CA GLY A 96 -21.69 -22.03 4.32
C GLY A 96 -22.10 -20.64 4.77
#